data_AF-A0A6A6UCE5-F1
#
_entry.id   AF-A0A6A6UCE5-F1
#
_cell.length_a   1.000
_cell.length_b   1.000
_cell.length_c   1.000
_cell.angle_alpha   90.00
_cell.angle_beta   90.00
_cell.angle_gamma   90.00
#
_symmetry.space_group_name_H-M   'P 1'
#
loop_
_entity.id
_entity.type
_entity.pdbx_description
1 polymer ?
#
loop_
_entity_poly.entity_id
_entity_poly.type
_entity_poly.pdbx_seq_one_letter_code
_entity_poly.pdbx_strand_id
1 'polypeptide(L)'
;MSPLLSLPQELRDIIIKYSITHHDIAALDGGASHRKGRVELNDIEYFSRLQSHGVLWAPTVPSTDPIPLLLTCKQLHRDTLEVRRHITHTKVELDILLVNEDELWPTWTFVPPAPNIHGMALNVTVRMSGIATEGRSGFEEAPPQGLRSIWRFSSILERILRCGWGAPKSVNVDEAMSLARLDVNFITPSLDPVNILPESIAPHYACGERAANEMLKDAYLSPHALATTLANWVAVAIIHRDMEIEFMGSEHDLAELLGRIANDIKFYADGKDVP
;
A
#
# COMPACT_ATOMS: atom_id res chain seq x y z
N MET A 1 12.80 16.19 -39.28
CA MET A 1 12.67 14.78 -38.83
C MET A 1 12.62 14.76 -37.32
N SER A 2 11.87 13.85 -36.70
CA SER A 2 11.84 13.75 -35.23
C SER A 2 13.22 13.28 -34.72
N PRO A 3 13.85 14.01 -33.77
CA PRO A 3 15.19 13.66 -33.27
C PRO A 3 15.22 12.30 -32.57
N LEU A 4 14.10 11.84 -32.00
CA LEU A 4 13.98 10.53 -31.37
C LEU A 4 14.14 9.39 -32.40
N LEU A 5 13.61 9.55 -33.61
CA LEU A 5 13.66 8.51 -34.65
C LEU A 5 15.04 8.41 -35.32
N SER A 6 15.87 9.44 -35.22
CA SER A 6 17.26 9.40 -35.70
C SER A 6 18.21 8.70 -34.73
N LEU A 7 17.80 8.41 -33.50
CA LEU A 7 18.62 7.66 -32.55
C LEU A 7 18.76 6.19 -33.00
N PRO A 8 19.89 5.53 -32.67
CA PRO A 8 20.01 4.08 -32.72
C PRO A 8 18.87 3.38 -31.97
N GLN A 9 18.49 2.18 -32.44
CA GLN A 9 17.33 1.46 -31.89
C GLN A 9 17.50 1.18 -30.39
N GLU A 10 18.71 0.83 -29.96
CA GLU A 10 19.04 0.50 -28.58
C GLU A 10 18.72 1.68 -27.64
N LEU A 11 19.02 2.91 -28.07
CA LEU A 11 18.70 4.10 -27.28
C LEU A 11 17.21 4.38 -27.26
N ARG A 12 16.49 4.15 -28.37
CA ARG A 12 15.04 4.31 -28.40
C ARG A 12 14.36 3.31 -27.46
N ASP A 13 14.79 2.05 -27.47
CA ASP A 13 14.24 1.00 -26.62
C ASP A 13 14.46 1.33 -25.13
N ILE A 14 15.63 1.87 -24.77
CA ILE A 14 15.91 2.37 -23.42
C ILE A 14 14.96 3.51 -23.04
N ILE A 15 14.80 4.53 -23.89
CA ILE A 15 13.93 5.68 -23.63
C ILE A 15 12.47 5.23 -23.48
N ILE A 16 12.00 4.38 -24.39
CA ILE A 16 10.65 3.80 -24.37
C ILE A 16 10.46 3.03 -23.06
N LYS A 17 11.40 2.14 -22.71
CA LYS A 17 11.34 1.38 -21.46
C LYS A 17 11.18 2.32 -20.26
N TYR A 18 12.07 3.30 -20.12
CA TYR A 18 11.99 4.27 -19.02
C TYR A 18 10.67 5.04 -19.00
N SER A 19 10.14 5.43 -20.16
CA SER A 19 8.89 6.18 -20.22
C SER A 19 7.68 5.36 -19.73
N ILE A 20 7.67 4.05 -19.95
CA ILE A 20 6.57 3.14 -19.57
C ILE A 20 6.86 2.34 -18.29
N THR A 21 8.03 2.51 -17.69
CA THR A 21 8.41 1.91 -16.40
C THR A 21 8.89 2.95 -15.38
N HIS A 22 8.52 4.21 -15.54
CA HIS A 22 8.88 5.22 -14.55
C HIS A 22 8.08 5.00 -13.27
N HIS A 23 8.74 5.15 -12.13
CA HIS A 23 8.12 5.13 -10.82
C HIS A 23 7.89 6.57 -10.40
N ASP A 24 6.69 6.87 -9.93
CA ASP A 24 6.43 8.13 -9.24
C ASP A 24 7.06 8.08 -7.85
N ILE A 25 7.63 9.23 -7.46
CA ILE A 25 8.21 9.39 -6.13
C ILE A 25 7.06 9.68 -5.16
N ALA A 26 6.88 8.81 -4.17
CA ALA A 26 5.94 9.06 -3.09
C ALA A 26 6.27 10.40 -2.41
N ALA A 27 5.25 11.23 -2.19
CA ALA A 27 5.42 12.50 -1.50
C ALA A 27 6.05 12.28 -0.11
N LEU A 28 7.17 12.94 0.13
CA LEU A 28 7.97 12.74 1.34
C LEU A 28 7.30 13.33 2.59
N ASP A 29 6.46 14.35 2.42
CA ASP A 29 5.84 15.11 3.50
C ASP A 29 4.36 14.75 3.67
N GLY A 30 3.93 14.43 4.90
CA GLY A 30 2.52 14.20 5.24
C GLY A 30 1.74 15.47 5.60
N GLY A 31 2.21 16.62 5.11
CA GLY A 31 1.61 17.92 5.44
C GLY A 31 0.15 18.06 4.99
N ALA A 32 -0.57 19.01 5.58
CA ALA A 32 -1.97 19.30 5.25
C ALA A 32 -2.23 19.58 3.75
N SER A 33 -1.20 20.00 3.01
CA SER A 33 -1.23 20.14 1.55
C SER A 33 -1.56 18.83 0.83
N HIS A 34 -1.09 17.69 1.34
CA HIS A 34 -1.25 16.38 0.72
C HIS A 34 -2.61 15.74 0.93
N ARG A 35 -3.37 16.23 1.91
CA ARG A 35 -4.79 15.87 2.05
C ARG A 35 -5.62 16.44 0.91
N LYS A 36 -5.24 17.60 0.37
CA LYS A 36 -6.03 18.32 -0.62
C LYS A 36 -6.17 17.51 -1.91
N GLY A 37 -7.41 17.18 -2.28
CA GLY A 37 -7.72 16.44 -3.50
C GLY A 37 -7.71 14.92 -3.34
N ARG A 38 -7.30 14.38 -2.18
CA ARG A 38 -7.53 12.97 -1.87
C ARG A 38 -9.01 12.72 -1.57
N VAL A 39 -9.47 11.51 -1.87
CA VAL A 39 -10.89 11.15 -1.76
C VAL A 39 -11.06 9.80 -1.07
N GLU A 40 -12.10 9.68 -0.24
CA GLU A 40 -12.58 8.38 0.22
C GLU A 40 -13.32 7.69 -0.93
N LEU A 41 -12.98 6.43 -1.19
CA LEU A 41 -13.57 5.66 -2.28
C LEU A 41 -14.63 4.71 -1.71
N ASN A 42 -15.86 5.21 -1.56
CA ASN A 42 -17.02 4.43 -1.14
C ASN A 42 -17.79 3.85 -2.35
N ASP A 43 -17.06 3.26 -3.29
CA ASP A 43 -17.59 2.79 -4.58
C ASP A 43 -17.88 1.28 -4.62
N ILE A 44 -17.56 0.57 -3.54
CA ILE A 44 -17.92 -0.84 -3.34
C ILE A 44 -18.54 -1.06 -1.96
N GLU A 45 -19.30 -2.16 -1.84
CA GLU A 45 -19.78 -2.66 -0.57
C GLU A 45 -18.65 -3.39 0.15
N TYR A 46 -17.89 -2.67 0.97
CA TYR A 46 -16.82 -3.23 1.78
C TYR A 46 -17.34 -4.24 2.80
N PHE A 47 -16.56 -5.30 3.06
CA PHE A 47 -16.81 -6.20 4.18
C PHE A 47 -16.64 -5.49 5.53
N SER A 48 -15.69 -4.56 5.58
CA SER A 48 -15.46 -3.71 6.74
C SER A 48 -16.68 -2.83 7.04
N ARG A 49 -17.15 -2.86 8.28
CA ARG A 49 -18.19 -1.94 8.76
C ARG A 49 -17.75 -0.48 8.73
N LEU A 50 -16.43 -0.22 8.74
CA LEU A 50 -15.87 1.12 8.60
C LEU A 50 -15.84 1.59 7.14
N GLN A 51 -16.24 0.76 6.17
CA GLN A 51 -16.20 1.08 4.76
C GLN A 51 -14.81 1.59 4.35
N SER A 52 -14.70 2.69 3.59
CA SER A 52 -13.43 3.35 3.30
C SER A 52 -13.10 4.50 4.26
N HIS A 53 -13.76 4.59 5.42
CA HIS A 53 -13.60 5.74 6.31
C HIS A 53 -12.17 5.89 6.85
N GLY A 54 -11.58 7.06 6.62
CA GLY A 54 -10.18 7.34 6.92
C GLY A 54 -9.18 6.69 5.96
N VAL A 55 -9.64 6.19 4.80
CA VAL A 55 -8.79 5.77 3.67
C VAL A 55 -8.91 6.79 2.55
N LEU A 56 -7.88 7.61 2.36
CA LEU A 56 -7.89 8.75 1.44
C LEU A 56 -6.95 8.50 0.25
N TRP A 57 -7.53 8.08 -0.87
CA TRP A 57 -6.80 7.77 -2.10
C TRP A 57 -6.31 9.02 -2.82
N ALA A 58 -5.12 8.95 -3.39
CA ALA A 58 -4.64 9.96 -4.33
C ALA A 58 -5.61 10.08 -5.53
N PRO A 59 -5.88 11.30 -6.03
CA PRO A 59 -6.84 11.52 -7.12
C PRO A 59 -6.36 10.94 -8.47
N THR A 60 -5.06 10.73 -8.62
CA THR A 60 -4.43 10.30 -9.85
C THR A 60 -3.60 9.05 -9.62
N VAL A 61 -3.72 8.11 -10.54
CA VAL A 61 -2.83 6.94 -10.65
C VAL A 61 -1.69 7.34 -11.59
N PRO A 62 -0.42 7.03 -11.27
CA PRO A 62 0.70 7.26 -12.18
C PRO A 62 0.38 6.66 -13.54
N SER A 63 0.43 7.48 -14.59
CA SER A 63 0.14 7.01 -15.94
C SER A 63 1.45 6.58 -16.60
N THR A 64 1.73 5.28 -16.55
CA THR A 64 2.75 4.62 -17.37
C THR A 64 2.17 4.17 -18.72
N ASP A 65 1.00 4.70 -19.10
CA ASP A 65 0.24 4.24 -20.24
C ASP A 65 1.05 4.42 -21.55
N PRO A 66 1.33 3.34 -22.29
CA PRO A 66 2.06 3.41 -23.55
C PRO A 66 1.22 3.98 -24.69
N ILE A 67 -0.10 4.19 -24.51
CA ILE A 67 -1.01 4.66 -25.56
C ILE A 67 -0.47 5.88 -26.31
N PRO A 68 0.03 6.96 -25.67
CA PRO A 68 0.60 8.10 -26.38
C PRO A 68 1.74 7.71 -27.34
N LEU A 69 2.64 6.81 -26.93
CA LEU A 69 3.74 6.32 -27.78
C LEU A 69 3.20 5.44 -28.92
N LEU A 70 2.24 4.57 -28.62
CA LEU A 70 1.59 3.68 -29.58
C LEU A 70 0.83 4.44 -30.67
N LEU A 71 0.30 5.63 -30.36
CA LEU A 71 -0.46 6.47 -31.28
C LEU A 71 0.39 7.49 -32.05
N THR A 72 1.66 7.70 -31.66
CA THR A 72 2.49 8.75 -32.25
C THR A 72 2.91 8.44 -33.69
N CYS A 73 3.51 7.27 -33.95
CA CYS A 73 3.88 6.84 -35.30
C CYS A 73 4.11 5.31 -35.39
N LYS A 74 4.12 4.75 -36.61
CA LYS A 74 4.27 3.30 -36.84
C LYS A 74 5.57 2.70 -36.27
N GLN A 75 6.67 3.47 -36.31
CA GLN A 75 7.96 2.99 -35.80
C GLN A 75 7.94 2.92 -34.26
N LEU A 76 7.54 4.01 -33.59
CA LEU A 76 7.39 4.01 -32.13
C LEU A 76 6.36 3.00 -31.67
N HIS A 77 5.29 2.80 -32.42
CA HIS A 77 4.30 1.76 -32.13
C HIS A 77 4.95 0.37 -32.06
N ARG A 78 5.70 -0.02 -33.09
CA ARG A 78 6.39 -1.31 -33.13
C ARG A 78 7.45 -1.42 -32.04
N ASP A 79 8.29 -0.41 -31.90
CA ASP A 79 9.38 -0.40 -30.91
C ASP A 79 8.79 -0.46 -29.48
N THR A 80 7.67 0.22 -29.21
CA THR A 80 6.96 0.19 -27.91
C THR A 80 6.33 -1.16 -27.62
N LEU A 81 5.68 -1.79 -28.62
CA LEU A 81 5.14 -3.14 -28.45
C LEU A 81 6.24 -4.15 -28.16
N GLU A 82 7.41 -4.01 -28.80
CA GLU A 82 8.54 -4.89 -28.58
C GLU A 82 9.12 -4.72 -27.18
N VAL A 83 9.36 -3.48 -26.73
CA VAL A 83 9.80 -3.22 -25.35
C VAL A 83 8.78 -3.74 -24.34
N ARG A 84 7.48 -3.53 -24.58
CA ARG A 84 6.40 -4.00 -23.70
C ARG A 84 6.41 -5.53 -23.54
N ARG A 85 6.72 -6.31 -24.59
CA ARG A 85 6.83 -7.78 -24.49
C ARG A 85 7.96 -8.23 -23.58
N HIS A 86 9.02 -7.44 -23.48
CA HIS A 86 10.17 -7.73 -22.63
C HIS A 86 10.00 -7.24 -21.19
N ILE A 87 8.98 -6.42 -20.91
CA ILE A 87 8.61 -6.04 -19.56
C ILE A 87 7.86 -7.22 -18.93
N THR A 88 8.60 -8.03 -18.18
CA THR A 88 8.06 -9.15 -17.40
C THR A 88 7.55 -8.72 -16.02
N HIS A 89 7.55 -7.42 -15.73
CA HIS A 89 7.18 -6.90 -14.43
C HIS A 89 5.68 -7.10 -14.16
N THR A 90 5.37 -8.07 -13.30
CA THR A 90 4.05 -8.27 -12.69
C THR A 90 3.91 -7.55 -11.36
N LYS A 91 4.85 -6.65 -11.05
CA LYS A 91 4.94 -5.96 -9.77
C LYS A 91 4.26 -4.61 -9.85
N VAL A 92 3.36 -4.37 -8.92
CA VAL A 92 2.72 -3.06 -8.68
C VAL A 92 3.24 -2.53 -7.36
N GLU A 93 3.42 -1.22 -7.27
CA GLU A 93 3.91 -0.56 -6.08
C GLU A 93 2.89 0.44 -5.54
N LEU A 94 2.62 0.30 -4.26
CA LEU A 94 1.70 1.15 -3.50
C LEU A 94 2.45 1.74 -2.31
N ASP A 95 2.39 3.05 -2.16
CA ASP A 95 2.81 3.73 -0.94
C ASP A 95 1.58 4.04 -0.09
N ILE A 96 1.63 3.69 1.18
CA ILE A 96 0.58 3.99 2.16
C ILE A 96 1.21 4.89 3.22
N LEU A 97 0.74 6.13 3.29
CA LEU A 97 1.11 7.03 4.37
C LEU A 97 0.08 6.93 5.49
N LEU A 98 0.50 6.48 6.67
CA LEU A 98 -0.25 6.54 7.91
C LEU A 98 -0.09 7.93 8.53
N VAL A 99 -1.15 8.72 8.48
CA VAL A 99 -1.17 10.11 8.92
C VAL A 99 -1.80 10.24 10.29
N ASN A 100 -1.05 10.83 11.22
CA ASN A 100 -1.44 11.03 12.62
C ASN A 100 -1.96 9.75 13.28
N GLU A 101 -1.40 8.61 12.90
CA GLU A 101 -1.79 7.27 13.37
C GLU A 101 -3.25 6.89 13.15
N ASP A 102 -4.03 7.66 12.39
CA ASP A 102 -5.45 7.44 12.19
C ASP A 102 -5.74 7.18 10.71
N GLU A 103 -5.43 8.12 9.83
CA GLU A 103 -5.80 8.03 8.42
C GLU A 103 -4.75 7.24 7.61
N LEU A 104 -5.20 6.43 6.66
CA LEU A 104 -4.34 5.81 5.65
C LEU A 104 -4.51 6.53 4.33
N TRP A 105 -3.41 6.93 3.71
CA TRP A 105 -3.41 7.67 2.45
C TRP A 105 -2.70 6.85 1.36
N PRO A 106 -3.41 5.93 0.67
CA PRO A 106 -2.82 5.11 -0.37
C PRO A 106 -2.51 5.93 -1.61
N THR A 107 -1.36 5.64 -2.22
CA THR A 107 -0.86 6.29 -3.42
C THR A 107 -0.16 5.25 -4.26
N TRP A 108 -0.66 4.97 -5.46
CA TRP A 108 0.09 4.16 -6.40
C TRP A 108 1.37 4.89 -6.78
N THR A 109 2.52 4.23 -6.67
CA THR A 109 3.81 4.76 -7.13
C THR A 109 4.22 4.13 -8.45
N PHE A 110 3.75 2.92 -8.73
CA PHE A 110 3.97 2.27 -10.00
C PHE A 110 2.85 1.27 -10.31
N VAL A 111 2.24 1.41 -11.48
CA VAL A 111 1.36 0.42 -12.09
C VAL A 111 1.92 0.14 -13.47
N PRO A 112 2.17 -1.11 -13.88
CA PRO A 112 2.71 -1.39 -15.19
C PRO A 112 1.65 -1.12 -16.27
N PRO A 113 2.05 -0.89 -17.54
CA PRO A 113 1.17 -0.66 -18.70
C PRO A 113 0.08 -1.70 -18.99
N ALA A 114 0.26 -2.92 -18.48
CA ALA A 114 -0.57 -4.07 -18.79
C ALA A 114 -0.43 -5.09 -17.66
N PRO A 115 -0.84 -4.71 -16.45
CA PRO A 115 -0.71 -5.56 -15.29
C PRO A 115 -1.49 -6.85 -15.53
N ASN A 116 -0.86 -7.98 -15.29
CA ASN A 116 -1.58 -9.23 -15.21
C ASN A 116 -2.43 -9.15 -13.93
N ILE A 117 -3.76 -9.08 -14.12
CA ILE A 117 -4.72 -9.06 -13.01
C ILE A 117 -4.68 -10.36 -12.19
N HIS A 118 -4.05 -11.42 -12.72
CA HIS A 118 -3.88 -12.69 -12.04
C HIS A 118 -2.42 -12.94 -11.67
N GLY A 119 -2.20 -13.34 -10.41
CA GLY A 119 -0.87 -13.68 -9.91
C GLY A 119 0.08 -12.48 -9.83
N MET A 120 -0.46 -11.31 -9.53
CA MET A 120 0.30 -10.07 -9.40
C MET A 120 1.19 -10.09 -8.15
N ALA A 121 2.34 -9.43 -8.19
CA ALA A 121 3.10 -9.07 -7.00
C ALA A 121 2.75 -7.63 -6.59
N LEU A 122 2.34 -7.42 -5.33
CA LEU A 122 2.06 -6.11 -4.78
C LEU A 122 3.13 -5.77 -3.75
N ASN A 123 3.84 -4.68 -3.97
CA ASN A 123 4.79 -4.15 -3.01
C ASN A 123 4.19 -2.92 -2.36
N VAL A 124 3.91 -3.03 -1.08
CA VAL A 124 3.36 -1.96 -0.26
C VAL A 124 4.49 -1.37 0.56
N THR A 125 4.70 -0.07 0.45
CA THR A 125 5.56 0.68 1.36
C THR A 125 4.68 1.44 2.33
N VAL A 126 4.80 1.18 3.62
CA VAL A 126 4.05 1.88 4.66
C VAL A 126 4.98 2.87 5.35
N ARG A 127 4.55 4.14 5.36
CA ARG A 127 5.25 5.25 6.01
C ARG A 127 4.38 5.85 7.08
N MET A 128 5.00 6.49 8.06
CA MET A 128 4.28 7.26 9.09
C MET A 128 4.58 8.74 8.96
N SER A 129 3.57 9.58 9.17
CA SER A 129 3.75 11.01 9.33
C SER A 129 2.82 11.56 10.39
N GLY A 130 3.39 12.29 11.34
CA GLY A 130 2.65 12.83 12.47
C GLY A 130 2.23 11.76 13.47
N ILE A 131 1.62 12.23 14.55
CA ILE A 131 1.21 11.44 15.71
C ILE A 131 -0.22 11.82 16.03
N ALA A 132 -1.02 10.87 16.53
CA ALA A 132 -2.37 11.14 16.97
C ALA A 132 -2.36 12.27 18.01
N THR A 133 -3.03 13.37 17.67
CA THR A 133 -3.37 14.43 18.61
C THR A 133 -4.82 14.20 19.02
N GLU A 134 -5.20 14.45 20.27
CA GLU A 134 -6.59 14.32 20.77
C GLU A 134 -7.03 12.92 21.25
N GLY A 135 -6.10 12.00 21.58
CA GLY A 135 -6.44 10.73 22.23
C GLY A 135 -7.34 9.83 21.37
N ARG A 136 -7.13 9.91 20.05
CA ARG A 136 -7.74 9.03 19.05
C ARG A 136 -6.63 8.55 18.15
N SER A 137 -6.06 7.40 18.51
CA SER A 137 -5.15 6.70 17.61
C SER A 137 -5.94 5.67 16.82
N GLY A 138 -5.63 5.48 15.53
CA GLY A 138 -6.17 4.36 14.77
C GLY A 138 -5.69 3.00 15.29
N PHE A 139 -4.66 3.01 16.15
CA PHE A 139 -4.21 1.87 16.96
C PHE A 139 -4.97 1.70 18.28
N GLU A 140 -5.88 2.60 18.66
CA GLU A 140 -6.74 2.31 19.81
C GLU A 140 -7.80 1.28 19.41
N GLU A 141 -8.01 0.30 20.28
CA GLU A 141 -9.13 -0.62 20.14
C GLU A 141 -10.43 0.17 20.29
N ALA A 142 -11.31 0.08 19.30
CA ALA A 142 -12.69 0.46 19.48
C ALA A 142 -13.46 -0.83 19.83
N PRO A 143 -13.93 -1.05 21.07
CA PRO A 143 -14.79 -2.19 21.36
C PRO A 143 -16.12 -2.05 20.62
N PRO A 144 -16.74 -3.13 20.10
CA PRO A 144 -16.27 -4.52 19.98
C PRO A 144 -15.50 -4.80 18.67
N GLN A 145 -15.05 -3.76 17.98
CA GLN A 145 -14.67 -3.77 16.56
C GLN A 145 -13.16 -3.99 16.34
N GLY A 146 -12.29 -3.91 17.36
CA GLY A 146 -10.85 -4.06 17.18
C GLY A 146 -10.16 -2.76 16.69
N LEU A 147 -8.94 -2.86 16.19
CA LEU A 147 -8.14 -1.69 15.77
C LEU A 147 -8.70 -1.09 14.48
N ARG A 148 -9.00 0.21 14.47
CA ARG A 148 -9.55 0.90 13.29
C ARG A 148 -8.64 0.80 12.08
N SER A 149 -7.34 0.87 12.32
CA SER A 149 -6.35 0.81 11.25
C SER A 149 -6.28 -0.58 10.57
N ILE A 150 -6.63 -1.68 11.27
CA ILE A 150 -6.82 -3.02 10.63
C ILE A 150 -7.84 -2.88 9.51
N TRP A 151 -9.02 -2.40 9.86
CA TRP A 151 -10.15 -2.32 8.94
C TRP A 151 -9.89 -1.37 7.79
N ARG A 152 -9.19 -0.26 8.03
CA ARG A 152 -8.77 0.65 6.97
C ARG A 152 -7.81 -0.03 6.00
N PHE A 153 -6.84 -0.79 6.51
CA PHE A 153 -5.91 -1.55 5.68
C PHE A 153 -6.61 -2.69 4.93
N SER A 154 -7.53 -3.42 5.58
CA SER A 154 -8.37 -4.43 4.95
C SER A 154 -9.19 -3.83 3.81
N SER A 155 -9.79 -2.65 3.99
CA SER A 155 -10.54 -1.96 2.94
C SER A 155 -9.65 -1.57 1.75
N ILE A 156 -8.38 -1.20 1.98
CA ILE A 156 -7.42 -0.97 0.88
C ILE A 156 -7.20 -2.25 0.09
N LEU A 157 -6.87 -3.36 0.76
CA LEU A 157 -6.63 -4.64 0.10
C LEU A 157 -7.87 -5.16 -0.62
N GLU A 158 -9.03 -5.10 0.05
CA GLU A 158 -10.31 -5.50 -0.52
C GLU A 158 -10.61 -4.71 -1.80
N ARG A 159 -10.44 -3.38 -1.75
CA ARG A 159 -10.62 -2.54 -2.91
C ARG A 159 -9.65 -2.92 -4.03
N ILE A 160 -8.37 -3.10 -3.74
CA ILE A 160 -7.39 -3.49 -4.77
C ILE A 160 -7.80 -4.80 -5.43
N LEU A 161 -8.20 -5.80 -4.64
CA LEU A 161 -8.55 -7.13 -5.15
C LEU A 161 -9.84 -7.13 -5.98
N ARG A 162 -10.83 -6.34 -5.58
CA ARG A 162 -12.13 -6.27 -6.25
C ARG A 162 -12.15 -5.27 -7.40
N CYS A 163 -11.43 -4.16 -7.28
CA CYS A 163 -11.52 -3.03 -8.19
C CYS A 163 -10.24 -2.69 -8.95
N GLY A 164 -9.11 -3.29 -8.59
CA GLY A 164 -7.82 -2.96 -9.17
C GLY A 164 -7.29 -1.59 -8.76
N TRP A 165 -6.37 -1.05 -9.57
CA TRP A 165 -5.71 0.25 -9.36
C TRP A 165 -6.46 1.43 -10.00
N GLY A 166 -7.70 1.23 -10.43
CA GLY A 166 -8.46 2.20 -11.22
C GLY A 166 -9.11 3.34 -10.43
N ALA A 167 -9.64 4.29 -11.20
CA ALA A 167 -10.53 5.35 -10.75
C ALA A 167 -11.76 4.79 -10.00
N PRO A 168 -12.51 5.63 -9.25
CA PRO A 168 -13.75 5.21 -8.62
C PRO A 168 -14.69 4.55 -9.64
N LYS A 169 -15.28 3.41 -9.28
CA LYS A 169 -16.24 2.70 -10.14
C LYS A 169 -17.64 3.20 -9.87
N SER A 170 -18.47 3.26 -10.91
CA SER A 170 -19.90 3.58 -10.76
C SER A 170 -20.74 2.36 -10.38
N VAL A 171 -20.18 1.16 -10.51
CA VAL A 171 -20.85 -0.12 -10.27
C VAL A 171 -19.89 -1.03 -9.50
N ASN A 172 -20.44 -1.77 -8.54
CA ASN A 172 -19.74 -2.79 -7.76
C ASN A 172 -19.42 -4.01 -8.65
N VAL A 173 -18.42 -3.85 -9.53
CA VAL A 173 -17.91 -4.89 -10.41
C VAL A 173 -16.64 -5.46 -9.80
N ASP A 174 -16.70 -6.73 -9.43
CA ASP A 174 -15.53 -7.49 -9.04
C ASP A 174 -14.71 -7.87 -10.29
N GLU A 175 -13.51 -7.29 -10.40
CA GLU A 175 -12.54 -7.63 -11.44
C GLU A 175 -11.79 -8.94 -11.13
N ALA A 176 -12.03 -9.54 -9.97
CA ALA A 176 -11.47 -10.81 -9.53
C ALA A 176 -9.93 -10.84 -9.65
N MET A 177 -9.26 -9.77 -9.20
CA MET A 177 -7.80 -9.78 -9.20
C MET A 177 -7.28 -10.82 -8.20
N SER A 178 -6.20 -11.48 -8.58
CA SER A 178 -5.50 -12.41 -7.69
C SER A 178 -4.06 -11.96 -7.45
N LEU A 179 -3.67 -12.02 -6.18
CA LEU A 179 -2.34 -11.64 -5.73
C LEU A 179 -1.51 -12.91 -5.52
N ALA A 180 -0.39 -13.04 -6.22
CA ALA A 180 0.57 -14.12 -5.98
C ALA A 180 1.50 -13.81 -4.81
N ARG A 181 1.82 -12.53 -4.59
CA ARG A 181 2.78 -12.10 -3.57
C ARG A 181 2.44 -10.73 -3.03
N LEU A 182 2.47 -10.59 -1.70
CA LEU A 182 2.38 -9.31 -0.99
C LEU A 182 3.69 -9.06 -0.25
N ASP A 183 4.46 -8.07 -0.69
CA ASP A 183 5.64 -7.59 0.03
C ASP A 183 5.26 -6.30 0.77
N VAL A 184 5.44 -6.24 2.08
CA VAL A 184 5.15 -5.03 2.87
C VAL A 184 6.42 -4.52 3.52
N ASN A 185 6.83 -3.32 3.13
CA ASN A 185 8.01 -2.63 3.62
C ASN A 185 7.61 -1.50 4.57
N PHE A 186 8.28 -1.40 5.70
CA PHE A 186 8.02 -0.38 6.70
C PHE A 186 9.15 0.64 6.71
N ILE A 187 8.83 1.89 6.44
CA ILE A 187 9.79 2.99 6.49
C ILE A 187 9.31 3.97 7.54
N THR A 188 10.03 4.00 8.66
CA THR A 188 9.88 5.08 9.63
C THR A 188 10.70 6.27 9.12
N PRO A 189 10.19 7.51 9.18
CA PRO A 189 11.00 8.67 8.85
C PRO A 189 12.34 8.60 9.60
N SER A 190 13.43 8.98 8.93
CA SER A 190 14.77 9.02 9.51
C SER A 190 14.83 10.11 10.57
N LEU A 191 14.26 9.83 11.73
CA LEU A 191 14.25 10.69 12.89
C LEU A 191 15.41 10.31 13.80
N ASP A 192 15.79 11.26 14.64
CA ASP A 192 16.69 11.00 15.76
C ASP A 192 16.16 9.79 16.57
N PRO A 193 16.97 8.75 16.83
CA PRO A 193 16.53 7.56 17.59
C PRO A 193 15.85 7.88 18.92
N VAL A 194 16.09 9.07 19.47
CA VAL A 194 15.44 9.59 20.69
C VAL A 194 13.92 9.76 20.54
N ASN A 195 13.40 9.90 19.30
CA ASN A 195 11.98 10.09 19.01
C ASN A 195 11.28 8.81 18.54
N ILE A 196 11.79 7.63 18.88
CA ILE A 196 11.16 6.34 18.58
C ILE A 196 10.77 5.67 19.90
N LEU A 197 9.52 5.22 20.01
CA LEU A 197 9.03 4.47 21.15
C LEU A 197 9.78 3.12 21.27
N PRO A 198 10.08 2.65 22.49
CA PRO A 198 10.62 1.32 22.70
C PRO A 198 9.79 0.24 22.00
N GLU A 199 10.45 -0.76 21.43
CA GLU A 199 9.79 -1.88 20.73
C GLU A 199 8.83 -2.66 21.62
N SER A 200 9.01 -2.62 22.94
CA SER A 200 8.14 -3.28 23.91
C SER A 200 6.77 -2.63 24.07
N ILE A 201 6.59 -1.39 23.59
CA ILE A 201 5.29 -0.70 23.69
C ILE A 201 4.43 -1.12 22.50
N ALA A 202 3.36 -1.86 22.79
CA ALA A 202 2.39 -2.20 21.76
C ALA A 202 1.67 -0.93 21.26
N PRO A 203 1.34 -0.82 19.95
CA PRO A 203 0.77 0.40 19.40
C PRO A 203 -0.52 0.89 20.07
N HIS A 204 -1.35 -0.01 20.59
CA HIS A 204 -2.59 0.36 21.30
C HIS A 204 -2.35 0.98 22.69
N TYR A 205 -1.17 0.76 23.29
CA TYR A 205 -0.77 1.44 24.53
C TYR A 205 -0.04 2.76 24.27
N ALA A 206 0.43 2.99 23.04
CA ALA A 206 1.25 4.15 22.72
C ALA A 206 0.54 5.46 23.05
N CYS A 207 -0.75 5.60 22.75
CA CYS A 207 -1.47 6.85 23.06
C CYS A 207 -1.53 7.14 24.56
N GLY A 208 -1.78 6.11 25.38
CA GLY A 208 -1.77 6.23 26.84
C GLY A 208 -0.39 6.57 27.40
N GLU A 209 0.66 5.90 26.90
CA GLU A 209 2.04 6.18 27.28
C GLU A 209 2.49 7.60 26.91
N ARG A 210 2.14 8.08 25.71
CA ARG A 210 2.42 9.46 25.28
C ARG A 210 1.67 10.49 26.11
N ALA A 211 0.43 10.18 26.52
CA ALA A 211 -0.34 11.05 27.41
C ALA A 211 0.25 11.09 28.83
N ALA A 212 0.79 9.97 29.30
CA ALA A 212 1.40 9.86 30.62
C ALA A 212 2.83 10.44 30.68
N ASN A 213 3.56 10.47 29.55
CA ASN A 213 4.96 10.85 29.49
C ASN A 213 5.22 11.95 28.45
N GLU A 214 5.49 13.17 28.94
CA GLU A 214 5.74 14.35 28.10
C GLU A 214 6.94 14.19 27.16
N MET A 215 7.95 13.40 27.54
CA MET A 215 9.10 13.11 26.67
C MET A 215 8.75 12.20 25.49
N LEU A 216 7.68 11.41 25.61
CA LEU A 216 7.22 10.50 24.56
C LEU A 216 6.13 11.10 23.69
N LYS A 217 5.65 12.31 24.01
CA LYS A 217 4.52 12.96 23.33
C LYS A 217 4.71 13.05 21.81
N ASP A 218 5.95 13.23 21.37
CA ASP A 218 6.33 13.35 19.97
C ASP A 218 7.09 12.11 19.44
N ALA A 219 7.08 11.00 20.18
CA ALA A 219 7.76 9.77 19.79
C ALA A 219 6.92 8.92 18.82
N TYR A 220 7.49 8.50 17.71
CA TYR A 220 6.86 7.62 16.72
C TYR A 220 6.87 6.17 17.19
N LEU A 221 5.96 5.35 16.68
CA LEU A 221 6.05 3.90 16.87
C LEU A 221 7.32 3.37 16.21
N SER A 222 7.95 2.36 16.82
CA SER A 222 9.06 1.68 16.16
C SER A 222 8.56 0.93 14.91
N PRO A 223 9.38 0.87 13.83
CA PRO A 223 9.00 0.13 12.64
C PRO A 223 8.71 -1.35 12.94
N HIS A 224 9.40 -1.95 13.91
CA HIS A 224 9.14 -3.32 14.34
C HIS A 224 7.77 -3.50 15.01
N ALA A 225 7.38 -2.61 15.93
CA ALA A 225 6.08 -2.66 16.58
C ALA A 225 4.94 -2.44 15.56
N LEU A 226 5.15 -1.52 14.61
CA LEU A 226 4.23 -1.29 13.49
C LEU A 226 4.11 -2.53 12.60
N ALA A 227 5.24 -3.12 12.19
CA ALA A 227 5.27 -4.29 11.33
C ALA A 227 4.59 -5.50 11.99
N THR A 228 4.89 -5.79 13.25
CA THR A 228 4.25 -6.87 14.02
C THR A 228 2.74 -6.68 14.11
N THR A 229 2.30 -5.44 14.33
CA THR A 229 0.88 -5.12 14.41
C THR A 229 0.20 -5.30 13.05
N LEU A 230 0.79 -4.79 11.98
CA LEU A 230 0.26 -4.93 10.62
C LEU A 230 0.31 -6.36 10.07
N ALA A 231 1.27 -7.18 10.51
CA ALA A 231 1.28 -8.60 10.20
C ALA A 231 0.00 -9.28 10.68
N ASN A 232 -0.42 -8.97 11.91
CA ASN A 232 -1.69 -9.43 12.43
C ASN A 232 -2.87 -8.89 11.61
N TRP A 233 -2.79 -7.66 11.09
CA TRP A 233 -3.86 -7.08 10.28
C TRP A 233 -4.02 -7.81 8.94
N VAL A 234 -2.91 -8.06 8.25
CA VAL A 234 -2.90 -8.80 6.98
C VAL A 234 -3.45 -10.20 7.19
N ALA A 235 -3.02 -10.86 8.26
CA ALA A 235 -3.42 -12.22 8.53
C ALA A 235 -4.91 -12.30 8.91
N VAL A 236 -5.43 -11.37 9.72
CA VAL A 236 -6.87 -11.20 9.97
C VAL A 236 -7.65 -10.88 8.69
N ALA A 237 -7.13 -10.01 7.83
CA ALA A 237 -7.77 -9.66 6.55
C ALA A 237 -7.85 -10.87 5.60
N ILE A 238 -6.81 -11.70 5.53
CA ILE A 238 -6.78 -12.94 4.75
C ILE A 238 -7.82 -13.92 5.30
N ILE A 239 -7.84 -14.13 6.62
CA ILE A 239 -8.81 -15.02 7.28
C ILE A 239 -10.25 -14.57 7.01
N HIS A 240 -10.55 -13.27 7.13
CA HIS A 240 -11.89 -12.77 6.85
C HIS A 240 -12.32 -12.92 5.39
N ARG A 241 -11.37 -12.93 4.45
CA ARG A 241 -11.67 -13.19 3.03
C ARG A 241 -11.94 -14.67 2.76
N ASP A 242 -11.24 -15.56 3.46
CA ASP A 242 -11.43 -17.02 3.34
C ASP A 242 -12.60 -17.55 4.19
N MET A 243 -13.15 -16.75 5.12
CA MET A 243 -14.30 -17.10 5.97
C MET A 243 -15.68 -17.10 5.28
N GLU A 244 -15.73 -17.29 3.95
CA GLU A 244 -16.84 -18.05 3.35
C GLU A 244 -16.65 -19.58 3.51
N ILE A 245 -15.54 -20.04 4.08
CA ILE A 245 -15.40 -21.37 4.68
C ILE A 245 -15.76 -21.24 6.16
N GLU A 246 -16.84 -21.92 6.59
CA GLU A 246 -17.25 -22.04 8.00
C GLU A 246 -16.06 -22.44 8.88
N PHE A 247 -15.42 -21.48 9.55
CA PHE A 247 -14.37 -21.78 10.50
C PHE A 247 -14.98 -22.19 11.85
N MET A 248 -15.24 -23.49 12.01
CA MET A 248 -15.53 -24.12 13.32
C MET A 248 -14.24 -24.63 13.98
N GLY A 249 -13.21 -23.77 14.07
CA GLY A 249 -11.91 -24.10 14.68
C GLY A 249 -11.66 -23.34 15.98
N SER A 250 -10.77 -23.87 16.82
CA SER A 250 -10.37 -23.26 18.09
C SER A 250 -9.40 -22.08 17.87
N GLU A 251 -9.25 -21.19 18.86
CA GLU A 251 -8.25 -20.08 18.81
C GLU A 251 -6.82 -20.56 18.53
N HIS A 252 -6.52 -21.83 18.86
CA HIS A 252 -5.23 -22.45 18.59
C HIS A 252 -4.98 -22.69 17.08
N ASP A 253 -6.02 -23.10 16.36
CA ASP A 253 -5.96 -23.37 14.92
C ASP A 253 -5.81 -22.06 14.12
N LEU A 254 -6.44 -20.99 14.62
CA LEU A 254 -6.27 -19.64 14.11
C LEU A 254 -4.82 -19.16 14.28
N ALA A 255 -4.23 -19.36 15.47
CA ALA A 255 -2.85 -18.98 15.75
C ALA A 255 -1.83 -19.75 14.90
N GLU A 256 -2.06 -21.03 14.62
CA GLU A 256 -1.20 -21.82 13.72
C GLU A 256 -1.31 -21.35 12.26
N LEU A 257 -2.51 -21.05 11.78
CA LEU A 257 -2.74 -20.50 10.45
C LEU A 257 -2.11 -19.11 10.28
N LEU A 258 -2.31 -18.23 11.27
CA LEU A 258 -1.65 -16.92 11.36
C LEU A 258 -0.13 -17.08 11.36
N GLY A 259 0.42 -18.08 12.06
CA GLY A 259 1.83 -18.42 12.05
C GLY A 259 2.36 -18.88 10.69
N ARG A 260 1.57 -19.63 9.92
CA ARG A 260 1.92 -20.06 8.55
C ARG A 260 1.86 -18.90 7.55
N ILE A 261 0.82 -18.07 7.63
CA ILE A 261 0.68 -16.85 6.81
C ILE A 261 1.81 -15.86 7.12
N ALA A 262 2.15 -15.68 8.41
CA ALA A 262 3.28 -14.85 8.82
C ALA A 262 4.63 -15.39 8.32
N ASN A 263 4.77 -16.71 8.10
CA ASN A 263 5.97 -17.28 7.48
C ASN A 263 6.08 -17.03 5.97
N ASP A 264 4.94 -16.86 5.28
CA ASP A 264 4.89 -16.54 3.85
C ASP A 264 4.96 -15.03 3.57
N ILE A 265 4.61 -14.19 4.55
CA ILE A 265 4.76 -12.73 4.47
C ILE A 265 6.16 -12.34 4.96
N LYS A 266 7.00 -11.86 4.03
CA LYS A 266 8.32 -11.33 4.38
C LYS A 266 8.21 -9.88 4.85
N PHE A 267 8.43 -9.66 6.15
CA PHE A 267 8.56 -8.33 6.73
C PHE A 267 10.03 -7.90 6.68
N TYR A 268 10.28 -6.74 6.09
CA TYR A 268 11.58 -6.08 6.15
C TYR A 268 11.45 -4.86 7.07
N ALA A 269 12.07 -4.94 8.24
CA ALA A 269 12.29 -3.82 9.14
C ALA A 269 13.77 -3.42 9.04
N ASP A 270 14.03 -2.17 8.69
CA ASP A 270 15.32 -1.49 8.57
C ASP A 270 16.25 -1.85 7.40
N GLY A 271 16.36 -0.89 6.46
CA GLY A 271 17.57 -0.06 6.24
C GLY A 271 18.90 -0.70 5.81
N LYS A 272 19.04 -2.03 5.86
CA LYS A 272 20.21 -2.75 5.37
C LYS A 272 19.76 -3.73 4.31
N ASP A 273 20.20 -3.44 3.09
CA ASP A 273 20.19 -4.34 1.94
C ASP A 273 18.79 -4.65 1.37
N VAL A 274 18.17 -3.62 0.79
CA VAL A 274 17.38 -3.82 -0.42
C VAL A 274 18.39 -3.95 -1.57
N PRO A 275 18.44 -5.08 -2.31
CA PRO A 275 19.32 -5.21 -3.48
C PRO A 275 18.91 -4.29 -4.64
#